data_AF-A0A530CMA5-F1
#
_entry.id   AF-A0A530CMA5-F1
#
_cell.length_a   1.000
_cell.length_b   1.000
_cell.length_c   1.000
_cell.angle_alpha   90.00
_cell.angle_beta   90.00
_cell.angle_gamma   90.00
#
_symmetry.space_group_name_H-M   'P 1'
#
loop_
_entity.id
_entity.type
_entity.pdbx_description
1 polymer ?
#
loop_
_entity_poly.entity_id
_entity_poly.type
_entity_poly.pdbx_seq_one_letter_code
_entity_poly.pdbx_strand_id
1 'polypeptide(L)'
;MAKRSTKMKKPSDEQPALHMIIEKGHLIPAFPLDYERLDSYRNGTKMLVWMAADGDRPLVRRWWATIGNYIKHTDLPWGDRETASAAIKLALAMVNPFKMPSGDWSQYPR
;
A
#
# COMPACT_ATOMS: atom_id res chain seq x y z
N MET A 1 20.65 1.94 24.80
CA MET A 1 19.40 2.61 24.38
C MET A 1 18.72 1.78 23.31
N ALA A 2 17.63 1.08 23.64
CA ALA A 2 16.96 0.16 22.72
C ALA A 2 15.99 0.93 21.80
N LYS A 3 16.21 0.87 20.48
CA LYS A 3 15.28 1.39 19.48
C LYS A 3 14.03 0.50 19.46
N ARG A 4 12.93 0.97 20.07
CA ARG A 4 11.60 0.37 19.90
C ARG A 4 11.14 0.64 18.46
N SER A 5 11.33 -0.34 17.59
CA SER A 5 10.62 -0.41 16.32
C SER A 5 9.15 -0.71 16.62
N THR A 6 8.32 0.32 16.74
CA THR A 6 6.85 0.19 16.76
C THR A 6 6.39 -0.19 15.36
N LYS A 7 6.45 -1.48 15.01
CA LYS A 7 5.67 -2.01 13.89
C LYS A 7 4.20 -1.88 14.27
N MET A 8 3.53 -0.84 13.78
CA MET A 8 2.11 -0.62 14.02
C MET A 8 1.30 -1.70 13.29
N LYS A 9 0.38 -2.32 14.03
CA LYS A 9 -0.58 -3.30 13.53
C LYS A 9 -1.54 -2.57 12.57
N LYS A 10 -1.82 -3.16 11.40
CA LYS A 10 -2.93 -2.68 10.54
C LYS A 10 -4.21 -2.57 11.40
N PRO A 11 -5.10 -1.59 11.12
CA PRO A 11 -6.38 -1.53 11.83
C PRO A 11 -7.04 -2.91 11.77
N SER A 12 -7.43 -3.47 12.92
CA SER A 12 -8.24 -4.69 12.92
C SER A 12 -9.59 -4.37 12.30
N ASP A 13 -10.25 -5.37 11.70
CA ASP A 13 -11.61 -5.23 11.13
C ASP A 13 -12.64 -4.70 12.16
N GLU A 14 -12.31 -4.75 13.46
CA GLU A 14 -13.10 -4.20 14.57
C GLU A 14 -13.09 -2.67 14.66
N GLN A 15 -12.10 -1.97 14.08
CA GLN A 15 -12.05 -0.51 14.09
C GLN A 15 -12.67 0.05 12.81
N PRO A 16 -13.86 0.66 12.88
CA PRO A 16 -14.53 1.18 11.70
C PRO A 16 -13.71 2.32 11.09
N ALA A 17 -13.51 2.25 9.78
CA ALA A 17 -12.81 3.30 9.04
C ALA A 17 -13.58 4.63 9.15
N LEU A 18 -12.83 5.72 9.38
CA LEU A 18 -13.29 7.10 9.25
C LEU A 18 -12.99 7.55 7.82
N HIS A 19 -14.02 7.86 7.05
CA HIS A 19 -13.85 8.42 5.72
C HIS A 19 -13.75 9.93 5.84
N MET A 20 -12.66 10.50 5.32
CA MET A 20 -12.37 11.93 5.41
C MET A 20 -12.07 12.47 4.02
N ILE A 21 -12.53 13.67 3.74
CA ILE A 21 -12.14 14.46 2.56
C ILE A 21 -11.19 15.58 2.97
N ILE A 22 -10.31 15.97 2.05
CA ILE A 22 -9.46 17.15 2.24
C ILE A 22 -10.21 18.35 1.67
N GLU A 23 -10.60 19.27 2.53
CA GLU A 23 -11.19 20.55 2.13
C GLU A 23 -10.42 21.70 2.79
N LYS A 24 -9.94 22.64 1.97
CA LYS A 24 -9.15 23.82 2.41
C LYS A 24 -7.94 23.47 3.31
N GLY A 25 -7.34 22.30 3.10
CA GLY A 25 -6.19 21.84 3.90
C GLY A 25 -6.57 21.19 5.23
N HIS A 26 -7.86 20.97 5.49
CA HIS A 26 -8.37 20.29 6.67
C HIS A 26 -8.98 18.94 6.29
N LEU A 27 -8.85 17.96 7.20
CA LEU A 27 -9.59 16.71 7.09
C LEU A 27 -11.00 16.92 7.64
N ILE A 28 -12.01 16.73 6.80
CA ILE A 28 -13.41 16.86 7.14
C ILE A 28 -14.09 15.49 6.94
N PRO A 29 -14.99 15.03 7.84
CA PRO A 29 -15.70 13.78 7.65
C PRO A 29 -16.48 13.77 6.33
N ALA A 30 -16.36 12.68 5.57
CA ALA A 30 -16.95 12.55 4.25
C ALA A 30 -18.47 12.28 4.28
N PHE A 31 -18.93 11.56 5.31
CA PHE A 31 -20.35 11.17 5.47
C PHE A 31 -20.90 11.59 6.85
N PRO A 32 -22.24 11.75 7.00
CA PRO A 32 -22.86 12.10 8.28
C PRO A 32 -22.48 11.15 9.43
N LEU A 33 -22.38 9.85 9.16
CA LEU A 33 -21.98 8.86 10.16
C LEU A 33 -20.55 9.06 10.66
N ASP A 34 -19.65 9.58 9.81
CA ASP A 34 -18.27 9.86 10.21
C ASP A 34 -18.19 11.09 11.14
N TYR A 35 -19.12 12.04 11.04
CA TYR A 35 -19.26 13.14 12.01
C TYR A 35 -19.62 12.60 13.40
N GLU A 36 -20.67 11.77 13.50
CA GLU A 36 -21.10 11.18 14.76
C GLU A 36 -19.98 10.34 15.41
N ARG A 37 -19.23 9.62 14.58
CA ARG A 37 -18.07 8.85 15.04
C ARG A 37 -16.95 9.76 15.54
N LEU A 38 -16.63 10.84 14.84
CA LEU A 38 -15.60 11.78 15.27
C LEU A 38 -15.99 12.44 16.61
N ASP A 39 -17.27 12.80 16.76
CA ASP A 39 -17.84 13.38 17.99
C ASP A 39 -17.84 12.41 19.18
N SER A 40 -17.82 11.10 18.94
CA SER A 40 -17.73 10.10 20.01
C SER A 40 -16.37 10.11 20.74
N TYR A 41 -15.33 10.67 20.12
CA TYR A 41 -14.01 10.75 20.72
C TYR A 41 -13.89 11.98 21.64
N ARG A 42 -13.10 11.83 22.71
CA ARG A 42 -12.86 12.93 23.64
C ARG A 42 -12.11 14.09 22.96
N ASN A 43 -12.59 15.32 23.13
CA ASN A 43 -11.90 16.53 22.67
C ASN A 43 -10.44 16.58 23.15
N GLY A 44 -9.52 16.87 22.23
CA GLY A 44 -8.07 16.90 22.48
C GLY A 44 -7.35 15.55 22.33
N THR A 45 -8.08 14.48 21.98
CA THR A 45 -7.47 13.17 21.67
C THR A 45 -6.60 13.29 20.41
N LYS A 46 -5.34 12.86 20.50
CA LYS A 46 -4.43 12.79 19.34
C LYS A 46 -4.66 11.49 18.59
N MET A 47 -5.04 11.59 17.32
CA MET A 47 -5.18 10.43 16.44
C MET A 47 -4.03 10.35 15.44
N LEU A 48 -3.55 9.13 15.21
CA LEU A 48 -2.63 8.85 14.11
C LEU A 48 -3.46 8.49 12.88
N VAL A 49 -3.39 9.32 11.86
CA VAL A 49 -4.14 9.13 10.61
C VAL A 49 -3.26 8.38 9.62
N TRP A 50 -3.77 7.27 9.09
CA TRP A 50 -3.18 6.63 7.91
C TRP A 50 -3.91 7.12 6.67
N MET A 51 -3.21 7.81 5.78
CA MET A 51 -3.76 8.19 4.49
C MET A 51 -3.87 6.93 3.63
N ALA A 52 -5.06 6.34 3.59
CA ALA A 52 -5.40 5.38 2.56
C ALA A 52 -5.66 6.21 1.30
N ALA A 53 -4.75 6.15 0.33
CA ALA A 53 -5.07 6.65 -1.00
C ALA A 53 -6.25 5.81 -1.51
N ASP A 54 -7.41 6.43 -1.68
CA ASP A 54 -8.55 5.78 -2.34
C ASP A 54 -8.08 5.26 -3.70
N GLY A 55 -7.95 3.95 -3.78
CA GLY A 55 -7.38 3.28 -4.93
C GLY A 55 -5.93 2.86 -4.70
N ASP A 56 -5.79 1.68 -4.12
CA ASP A 56 -4.99 0.68 -4.82
C ASP A 56 -5.59 0.60 -6.24
N ARG A 57 -4.97 1.33 -7.18
CA ARG A 57 -5.56 1.66 -8.49
C ARG A 57 -6.19 0.38 -9.03
N PRO A 58 -7.43 0.36 -9.54
CA PRO A 58 -8.03 -0.86 -10.09
C PRO A 58 -7.08 -1.63 -11.02
N LEU A 59 -6.21 -0.91 -11.72
CA LEU A 59 -5.11 -1.42 -12.53
C LEU A 59 -3.99 -2.14 -11.73
N VAL A 60 -3.59 -1.64 -10.56
CA VAL A 60 -2.61 -2.30 -9.67
C VAL A 60 -3.19 -3.60 -9.11
N ARG A 61 -4.45 -3.58 -8.66
CA ARG A 61 -5.13 -4.82 -8.23
C ARG A 61 -5.24 -5.83 -9.37
N ARG A 62 -5.67 -5.39 -10.55
CA ARG A 62 -5.73 -6.22 -11.76
C ARG A 62 -4.35 -6.77 -12.12
N TRP A 63 -3.31 -5.94 -12.08
CA TRP A 63 -1.92 -6.33 -12.36
C TRP A 63 -1.49 -7.51 -11.48
N TRP A 64 -1.64 -7.40 -10.17
CA TRP A 64 -1.25 -8.45 -9.25
C TRP A 64 -2.12 -9.72 -9.37
N ALA A 65 -3.41 -9.56 -9.63
CA ALA A 65 -4.30 -10.69 -9.89
C ALA A 65 -3.90 -11.43 -11.17
N THR A 66 -3.60 -10.71 -12.25
CA THR A 66 -3.17 -11.29 -13.53
C THR A 66 -1.86 -12.06 -13.37
N ILE A 67 -0.82 -11.45 -12.78
CA ILE A 67 0.45 -12.15 -12.53
C ILE A 67 0.24 -13.38 -11.66
N GLY A 68 -0.55 -13.25 -10.59
CA GLY A 68 -0.87 -14.35 -9.71
C GLY A 68 -1.62 -15.50 -10.40
N ASN A 69 -2.43 -15.20 -11.41
CA ASN A 69 -3.11 -16.20 -12.20
C ASN A 69 -2.14 -16.94 -13.13
N TYR A 70 -1.25 -16.20 -13.81
CA TYR A 70 -0.26 -16.79 -14.70
C TYR A 70 0.71 -17.73 -13.97
N ILE A 71 1.21 -17.34 -12.79
CA ILE A 71 2.09 -18.21 -11.98
C ILE A 71 1.40 -19.51 -11.57
N LYS A 72 0.06 -19.49 -11.38
CA LYS A 72 -0.70 -20.70 -11.00
C LYS A 72 -0.96 -21.65 -12.17
N HIS A 73 -1.09 -21.12 -13.39
CA HIS A 73 -1.60 -21.87 -14.53
C HIS A 73 -0.59 -22.05 -15.66
N THR A 74 0.60 -21.48 -15.53
CA THR A 74 1.64 -21.54 -16.56
C THR A 74 2.97 -21.88 -15.89
N ASP A 75 3.75 -22.74 -16.54
CA ASP A 75 5.11 -23.04 -16.12
C ASP A 75 5.99 -21.82 -16.46
N LEU A 76 6.24 -21.00 -15.45
CA LEU A 76 7.04 -19.80 -15.56
C LEU A 76 8.34 -19.98 -14.78
N PRO A 77 9.44 -19.35 -15.22
CA PRO A 77 10.72 -19.43 -14.51
C PRO A 77 10.70 -18.74 -13.13
N TRP A 78 9.58 -18.11 -12.74
CA TRP A 78 9.42 -17.41 -11.47
C TRP A 78 8.27 -18.03 -10.67
N GLY A 79 8.53 -18.38 -9.41
CA GLY A 79 7.53 -18.92 -8.49
C GLY A 79 6.77 -17.87 -7.67
N ASP A 80 7.24 -16.61 -7.66
CA ASP A 80 6.64 -15.54 -6.87
C ASP A 80 6.21 -14.33 -7.73
N ARG A 81 5.13 -13.67 -7.29
CA ARG A 81 4.52 -12.53 -8.00
C ARG A 81 5.44 -11.34 -8.07
N GLU A 82 6.22 -11.08 -7.03
CA GLU A 82 7.11 -9.91 -6.98
C GLU A 82 8.25 -10.06 -7.97
N THR A 83 8.87 -11.25 -8.02
CA THR A 83 9.91 -11.60 -8.99
C THR A 83 9.40 -11.53 -10.42
N ALA A 84 8.21 -12.08 -10.70
CA ALA A 84 7.59 -12.00 -12.02
C ALA A 84 7.31 -10.54 -12.44
N SER A 85 6.74 -9.74 -11.53
CA SER A 85 6.48 -8.32 -11.73
C SER A 85 7.77 -7.54 -12.02
N ALA A 86 8.87 -7.89 -11.34
CA ALA A 86 10.17 -7.29 -11.56
C ALA A 86 10.73 -7.62 -12.95
N ALA A 87 10.72 -8.90 -13.32
CA ALA A 87 11.18 -9.36 -14.62
C ALA A 87 10.40 -8.70 -15.77
N ILE A 88 9.07 -8.58 -15.66
CA ILE A 88 8.25 -7.93 -16.68
C ILE A 88 8.60 -6.44 -16.81
N LYS A 89 8.77 -5.72 -15.69
CA LYS A 89 9.16 -4.30 -15.72
C LYS A 89 10.53 -4.10 -16.38
N LEU A 90 11.47 -5.00 -16.11
CA LEU A 90 12.80 -4.99 -16.72
C LEU A 90 12.72 -5.26 -18.22
N ALA A 91 11.95 -6.27 -18.64
CA ALA A 91 11.71 -6.58 -20.05
C ALA A 91 11.05 -5.43 -20.82
N LEU A 92 10.16 -4.67 -20.16
CA LEU A 92 9.51 -3.48 -20.71
C LEU A 92 10.37 -2.20 -20.62
N ALA A 93 11.61 -2.30 -20.14
CA ALA A 93 12.52 -1.17 -19.93
C ALA A 93 11.92 -0.04 -19.07
N MET A 94 10.99 -0.36 -18.15
CA MET A 94 10.38 0.59 -17.22
C MET A 94 11.28 0.90 -16.01
N VAL A 95 12.30 0.08 -15.81
CA VAL A 95 13.20 0.12 -14.65
C VAL A 95 14.64 -0.01 -15.12
N ASN A 96 15.56 0.60 -14.39
CA ASN A 96 16.99 0.46 -14.63
C ASN A 96 17.57 -0.56 -13.63
N PRO A 97 18.27 -1.60 -14.10
CA PRO A 97 18.95 -2.54 -13.23
C PRO A 97 20.19 -1.87 -12.61
N PHE A 98 20.46 -2.18 -11.35
CA PHE A 98 21.68 -1.79 -10.66
C PHE A 98 22.16 -2.90 -9.74
N LYS A 99 23.45 -2.88 -9.41
CA LYS A 99 24.06 -3.82 -8.50
C LYS A 99 24.18 -3.20 -7.11
N MET A 100 23.61 -3.86 -6.11
CA MET A 100 23.73 -3.43 -4.72
C MET A 100 25.15 -3.68 -4.19
N PRO A 101 25.58 -2.97 -3.12
CA PRO A 101 26.84 -3.27 -2.44
C PRO A 101 26.93 -4.70 -1.89
N SER A 102 25.80 -5.36 -1.61
CA SER A 102 25.75 -6.78 -1.23
C SER A 102 26.15 -7.74 -2.35
N GLY A 103 26.23 -7.26 -3.60
CA GLY A 103 26.47 -8.07 -4.79
C GLY A 103 25.21 -8.47 -5.54
N ASP A 104 24.04 -8.29 -4.93
CA ASP A 104 22.74 -8.63 -5.53
C ASP A 104 22.31 -7.63 -6.59
N TRP A 105 21.53 -8.10 -7.57
CA TRP A 105 20.89 -7.24 -8.56
C TRP A 105 19.55 -6.72 -8.06
N SER A 106 19.28 -5.46 -8.33
CA SER A 106 18.00 -4.82 -8.05
C SER A 106 17.66 -3.82 -9.15
N GLN A 107 16.53 -3.14 -9.00
CA GLN A 107 16.01 -2.24 -10.02
C GLN A 107 15.31 -1.04 -9.39
N TYR A 108 15.40 0.12 -10.05
CA TYR A 108 14.65 1.32 -9.67
C TYR A 108 13.84 1.84 -10.86
N PRO A 109 12.70 2.51 -10.62
CA PRO A 109 11.90 3.12 -11.69
C PRO A 109 12.74 4.10 -12.52
N ARG A 110 12.52 4.10 -13.83
CA ARG A 110 13.01 5.20 -14.68
C ARG A 110 12.31 6.51 -14.38
#